data_AF-A0A926FJS0-F1
#
_entry.id   AF-A0A926FJS0-F1
#
_cell.length_a   1.000
_cell.length_b   1.000
_cell.length_c   1.000
_cell.angle_alpha   90.00
_cell.angle_beta   90.00
_cell.angle_gamma   90.00
#
_symmetry.space_group_name_H-M   'P 1'
#
loop_
_entity.id
_entity.type
_entity.pdbx_description
1 polymer ?
#
loop_
_entity_poly.entity_id
_entity_poly.type
_entity_poly.pdbx_seq_one_letter_code
_entity_poly.pdbx_strand_id
1 'polypeptide(L)'
;MRRRLTVFLGLLAVVSACSADVVWNPAFGTNRLWNDGSAEVSAYEARDVLYGVPRTSRAVLIVVAEDLSLSKLVKADDPQPGKSIRVLKLNHVRSIRTGMYAYEQMLSAFLDAPTLGPVKLSMSSHDWCGNTFVEWRRDRQALSIRSYFDAIADQDVALRPGDALFYDALPLKLRGLDFVRTRSGTVRLIETLFTIRPAPSPPREARLEVRAAGSRYRVEVTRGDKRDALEFEREFPHRLVRWERADGGVLTLRSARRVRYWEKNQPGDERILDGDAR
;
A
#
# COMPACT_ATOMS: atom_id res chain seq x y z
N MET A 1 47.91 28.94 -51.62
CA MET A 1 47.09 29.12 -50.40
C MET A 1 46.43 27.79 -50.03
N ARG A 2 46.97 27.05 -49.04
CA ARG A 2 46.33 25.82 -48.50
C ARG A 2 45.60 26.20 -47.20
N ARG A 3 44.27 26.12 -47.21
CA ARG A 3 43.43 26.32 -46.01
C ARG A 3 43.40 25.02 -45.20
N ARG A 4 43.78 25.09 -43.93
CA ARG A 4 43.64 24.01 -42.94
C ARG A 4 42.20 24.00 -42.43
N LEU A 5 41.55 22.84 -42.48
CA LEU A 5 40.23 22.59 -41.90
C LEU A 5 40.46 22.00 -40.49
N THR A 6 40.14 22.77 -39.45
CA THR A 6 40.20 22.31 -38.07
C THR A 6 38.84 21.73 -37.71
N VAL A 7 38.77 20.40 -37.56
CA VAL A 7 37.58 19.71 -37.06
C VAL A 7 37.62 19.73 -35.53
N PHE A 8 36.67 20.43 -34.91
CA PHE A 8 36.44 20.36 -33.47
C PHE A 8 35.62 19.09 -33.16
N LEU A 9 36.26 18.11 -32.53
CA LEU A 9 35.58 16.94 -31.99
C LEU A 9 34.99 17.32 -30.63
N GLY A 10 33.69 17.60 -30.58
CA GLY A 10 32.96 17.86 -29.35
C GLY A 10 32.83 16.58 -28.53
N LEU A 11 33.43 16.56 -27.34
CA LEU A 11 33.32 15.46 -26.39
C LEU A 11 31.90 15.49 -25.79
N LEU A 12 31.00 14.62 -26.28
CA LEU A 12 29.69 14.42 -25.68
C LEU A 12 29.88 13.68 -24.35
N ALA A 13 29.79 14.40 -23.23
CA ALA A 13 29.74 13.78 -21.91
C ALA A 13 28.40 13.03 -21.77
N VAL A 14 28.43 11.72 -21.99
CA VAL A 14 27.34 10.83 -21.58
C VAL A 14 27.35 10.82 -20.05
N VAL A 15 26.47 11.62 -19.45
CA VAL A 15 26.16 11.50 -18.03
C VAL A 15 25.46 10.15 -17.86
N SER A 16 26.25 9.13 -17.50
CA SER A 16 25.72 7.83 -17.12
C SER A 16 24.86 8.06 -15.88
N ALA A 17 23.53 8.09 -16.07
CA ALA A 17 22.60 8.10 -14.97
C ALA A 17 22.81 6.79 -14.22
N CYS A 18 23.54 6.84 -13.10
CA CYS A 18 23.55 5.75 -12.13
C CYS A 18 22.09 5.40 -11.87
N SER A 19 21.65 4.22 -12.31
CA SER A 19 20.40 3.64 -11.84
C SER A 19 20.53 3.54 -10.33
N ALA A 20 19.87 4.44 -9.61
CA ALA A 20 19.81 4.35 -8.17
C ALA A 20 18.93 3.14 -7.84
N ASP A 21 19.47 2.19 -7.08
CA ASP A 21 18.72 1.00 -6.68
C ASP A 21 17.78 1.32 -5.52
N VAL A 22 16.59 0.71 -5.55
CA VAL A 22 15.66 0.72 -4.42
C VAL A 22 16.17 -0.26 -3.38
N VAL A 23 16.58 0.24 -2.22
CA VAL A 23 17.13 -0.59 -1.14
C VAL A 23 16.04 -0.84 -0.09
N TRP A 24 15.73 -2.11 0.14
CA TRP A 24 14.80 -2.53 1.19
C TRP A 24 15.56 -2.83 2.48
N ASN A 25 14.98 -2.45 3.62
CA ASN A 25 15.45 -2.82 4.95
C ASN A 25 14.85 -4.19 5.35
N PRO A 26 15.62 -5.29 5.31
CA PRO A 26 15.10 -6.63 5.62
C PRO A 26 14.69 -6.80 7.10
N ALA A 27 15.13 -5.90 7.98
CA ALA A 27 14.78 -5.94 9.40
C ALA A 27 13.43 -5.28 9.72
N PHE A 28 12.78 -4.60 8.76
CA PHE A 28 11.55 -3.85 9.04
C PHE A 28 10.44 -4.77 9.58
N GLY A 29 10.11 -5.84 8.85
CA GLY A 29 8.96 -6.68 9.20
C GLY A 29 9.26 -7.75 10.23
N THR A 30 10.54 -8.01 10.52
CA THR A 30 10.99 -8.91 11.60
C THR A 30 11.31 -8.18 12.90
N ASN A 31 11.16 -6.86 12.95
CA ASN A 31 11.38 -6.08 14.16
C ASN A 31 10.48 -6.57 15.32
N ARG A 32 11.04 -6.63 16.54
CA ARG A 32 10.33 -7.05 17.75
C ARG A 32 9.06 -6.25 18.03
N LEU A 33 8.97 -4.99 17.59
CA LEU A 33 7.77 -4.16 17.71
C LEU A 33 6.52 -4.87 17.18
N TRP A 34 6.64 -5.57 16.05
CA TRP A 34 5.50 -6.25 15.43
C TRP A 34 5.04 -7.49 16.20
N ASN A 35 5.84 -7.97 17.15
CA ASN A 35 5.61 -9.19 17.91
C ASN A 35 5.25 -8.91 19.38
N ASP A 36 4.92 -7.67 19.74
CA ASP A 36 4.52 -7.26 21.11
C ASP A 36 3.06 -7.60 21.48
N GLY A 37 2.35 -8.30 20.59
CA GLY A 37 0.95 -8.66 20.76
C GLY A 37 -0.04 -7.51 20.54
N SER A 38 0.37 -6.37 19.99
CA SER A 38 -0.48 -5.23 19.67
C SER A 38 -0.57 -4.97 18.16
N ALA A 39 -1.63 -4.28 17.75
CA ALA A 39 -1.73 -3.71 16.41
C ALA A 39 -1.47 -2.21 16.44
N GLU A 40 -0.87 -1.67 15.38
CA GLU A 40 -0.90 -0.23 15.12
C GLU A 40 -2.25 0.10 14.47
N VAL A 41 -3.06 0.92 15.13
CA VAL A 41 -4.34 1.45 14.61
C VAL A 41 -4.16 2.93 14.35
N SER A 42 -4.34 3.35 13.09
CA SER A 42 -4.13 4.71 12.65
C SER A 42 -5.39 5.26 11.98
N ALA A 43 -5.97 6.32 12.53
CA ALA A 43 -7.14 6.99 11.95
C ALA A 43 -6.71 8.20 11.12
N TYR A 44 -7.36 8.38 9.98
CA TYR A 44 -7.04 9.42 9.01
C TYR A 44 -8.25 10.30 8.73
N GLU A 45 -7.98 11.59 8.59
CA GLU A 45 -8.83 12.45 7.77
C GLU A 45 -8.64 12.04 6.31
N ALA A 46 -9.74 11.78 5.62
CA ALA A 46 -9.68 11.29 4.27
C ALA A 46 -10.57 12.09 3.31
N ARG A 47 -10.09 12.17 2.07
CA ARG A 47 -10.86 12.61 0.92
C ARG A 47 -10.70 11.56 -0.17
N ASP A 48 -11.82 11.11 -0.71
CA ASP A 48 -11.89 10.20 -1.85
C ASP A 48 -12.54 10.90 -3.04
N VAL A 49 -12.18 10.49 -4.26
CA VAL A 49 -12.84 10.94 -5.48
C VAL A 49 -13.64 9.77 -6.02
N LEU A 50 -14.97 9.91 -6.02
CA LEU A 50 -15.87 8.89 -6.55
C LEU A 50 -16.75 9.52 -7.63
N TYR A 51 -16.76 8.90 -8.81
CA TYR A 51 -17.41 9.45 -10.01
C TYR A 51 -16.99 10.89 -10.33
N GLY A 52 -15.70 11.20 -10.16
CA GLY A 52 -15.14 12.55 -10.38
C GLY A 52 -15.47 13.57 -9.28
N VAL A 53 -16.28 13.21 -8.28
CA VAL A 53 -16.67 14.11 -7.20
C VAL A 53 -15.80 13.86 -5.96
N PRO A 54 -15.05 14.88 -5.46
CA PRO A 54 -14.35 14.80 -4.19
C PRO A 54 -15.32 14.71 -3.01
N ARG A 55 -15.06 13.81 -2.07
CA ARG A 55 -15.91 13.52 -0.92
C ARG A 55 -15.06 13.34 0.33
N THR A 56 -15.47 13.97 1.42
CA THR A 56 -14.93 13.64 2.74
C THR A 56 -15.28 12.20 3.07
N SER A 57 -14.29 11.46 3.54
CA SER A 57 -14.38 10.05 3.88
C SER A 57 -13.68 9.80 5.22
N ARG A 58 -13.93 8.62 5.79
CA ARG A 58 -13.21 8.11 6.96
C ARG A 58 -12.29 6.99 6.49
N ALA A 59 -11.06 6.98 6.98
CA ALA A 59 -10.14 5.88 6.74
C ALA A 59 -9.41 5.46 8.03
N VAL A 60 -9.27 4.16 8.22
CA VAL A 60 -8.46 3.58 9.30
C VAL A 60 -7.52 2.57 8.68
N LEU A 61 -6.22 2.72 8.93
CA LEU A 61 -5.23 1.70 8.60
C LEU A 61 -4.83 0.95 9.86
N ILE A 62 -4.83 -0.38 9.79
CA ILE A 62 -4.46 -1.26 10.89
C ILE A 62 -3.31 -2.14 10.43
N VAL A 63 -2.18 -2.08 11.13
CA VAL A 63 -1.02 -2.94 10.87
C VAL A 63 -0.79 -3.88 12.05
N VAL A 64 -0.82 -5.18 11.80
CA VAL A 64 -0.64 -6.21 12.82
C VAL A 64 0.12 -7.40 12.24
N ALA A 65 0.99 -8.01 13.04
CA ALA A 65 1.60 -9.27 12.66
C ALA A 65 0.69 -10.45 13.02
N GLU A 66 0.57 -11.41 12.12
CA GLU A 66 -0.15 -12.66 12.38
C GLU A 66 0.49 -13.81 11.59
N ASP A 67 0.08 -15.03 11.91
CA ASP A 67 0.53 -16.22 11.20
C ASP A 67 -0.59 -16.71 10.30
N LEU A 68 -0.27 -17.00 9.05
CA LEU A 68 -1.18 -17.65 8.11
C LEU A 68 -0.77 -19.09 7.88
N SER A 69 -1.73 -20.00 7.77
CA SER A 69 -1.50 -21.35 7.27
C SER A 69 -1.01 -21.29 5.81
N LEU A 70 0.12 -21.94 5.50
CA LEU A 70 0.69 -21.96 4.15
C LEU A 70 -0.22 -22.64 3.12
N SER A 71 -0.95 -23.68 3.52
CA SER A 71 -1.82 -24.43 2.61
C SER A 71 -3.17 -23.76 2.37
N LYS A 72 -3.63 -22.94 3.31
CA LYS A 72 -4.98 -22.31 3.26
C LYS A 72 -4.93 -20.81 3.00
N LEU A 73 -3.83 -20.13 3.34
CA LEU A 73 -3.68 -18.67 3.38
C LEU A 73 -4.79 -17.98 4.17
N VAL A 74 -5.08 -18.54 5.35
CA VAL A 74 -5.99 -18.00 6.37
C VAL A 74 -5.24 -17.96 7.70
N LYS A 75 -5.73 -17.17 8.67
CA LYS A 75 -5.14 -17.09 10.01
C LYS A 75 -4.95 -18.49 10.59
N ALA A 76 -3.76 -18.78 11.09
CA ALA A 76 -3.45 -20.02 11.78
C ALA A 76 -3.85 -19.89 13.26
N ASP A 77 -4.73 -20.77 13.72
CA ASP A 77 -5.10 -20.85 15.14
C ASP A 77 -4.00 -21.51 15.98
N ASP A 78 -3.30 -22.50 15.39
CA ASP A 78 -2.12 -23.16 15.95
C ASP A 78 -0.94 -23.02 14.97
N PRO A 79 -0.15 -21.94 15.06
CA PRO A 79 0.94 -21.68 14.13
C PRO A 79 2.12 -22.65 14.37
N GLN A 80 2.43 -23.43 13.34
CA GLN A 80 3.50 -24.44 13.37
C GLN A 80 4.63 -24.10 12.38
N PRO A 81 5.92 -24.27 12.76
CA PRO A 81 7.05 -24.12 11.84
C PRO A 81 6.87 -24.95 10.56
N GLY A 82 7.16 -24.37 9.40
CA GLY A 82 7.02 -25.04 8.10
C GLY A 82 5.58 -25.24 7.59
N LYS A 83 4.56 -24.97 8.43
CA LYS A 83 3.13 -25.01 8.04
C LYS A 83 2.48 -23.63 8.08
N SER A 84 3.13 -22.65 8.69
CA SER A 84 2.65 -21.28 8.81
C SER A 84 3.69 -20.29 8.32
N ILE A 85 3.21 -19.14 7.85
CA ILE A 85 4.03 -18.00 7.44
C ILE A 85 3.65 -16.78 8.27
N ARG A 86 4.66 -16.14 8.85
CA ARG A 86 4.51 -14.88 9.56
C ARG A 86 4.30 -13.76 8.55
N VAL A 87 3.22 -13.02 8.68
CA VAL A 87 2.89 -11.88 7.82
C VAL A 87 2.71 -10.60 8.64
N LEU A 88 2.99 -9.46 8.01
CA LEU A 88 2.39 -8.19 8.39
C LEU A 88 1.12 -7.98 7.56
N LYS A 89 -0.01 -7.90 8.26
CA LYS A 89 -1.29 -7.56 7.65
C LYS A 89 -1.53 -6.05 7.76
N LEU A 90 -1.79 -5.42 6.63
CA LEU A 90 -2.39 -4.10 6.53
C LEU A 90 -3.88 -4.26 6.23
N ASN A 91 -4.75 -3.80 7.11
CA ASN A 91 -6.13 -3.51 6.76
C ASN A 91 -6.28 -2.02 6.47
N HIS A 92 -6.94 -1.67 5.38
CA HIS A 92 -7.37 -0.32 5.05
C HIS A 92 -8.89 -0.31 5.00
N VAL A 93 -9.53 0.24 6.04
CA VAL A 93 -10.98 0.38 6.16
C VAL A 93 -11.36 1.79 5.71
N ARG A 94 -12.37 1.91 4.86
CA ARG A 94 -12.79 3.17 4.25
C ARG A 94 -14.31 3.26 4.14
N SER A 95 -14.86 4.40 4.56
CA SER A 95 -16.28 4.77 4.37
C SER A 95 -16.36 6.08 3.59
N ILE A 96 -16.98 6.05 2.40
CA ILE A 96 -17.13 7.22 1.51
C ILE A 96 -18.61 7.57 1.42
N ARG A 97 -19.01 8.71 1.99
CA ARG A 97 -20.42 9.13 2.00
C ARG A 97 -20.86 9.71 0.65
N THR A 98 -21.94 9.17 0.11
CA THR A 98 -22.60 9.60 -1.13
C THR A 98 -24.03 10.03 -0.86
N GLY A 99 -24.19 11.16 -0.16
CA GLY A 99 -25.51 11.68 0.24
C GLY A 99 -26.15 10.81 1.32
N MET A 100 -27.20 10.07 0.96
CA MET A 100 -28.01 9.25 1.87
C MET A 100 -27.45 7.84 2.13
N TYR A 101 -26.45 7.40 1.37
CA TYR A 101 -25.77 6.12 1.54
C TYR A 101 -24.25 6.30 1.52
N ALA A 102 -23.51 5.21 1.74
CA ALA A 102 -22.06 5.21 1.71
C ALA A 102 -21.54 3.97 0.97
N TYR A 103 -20.34 4.12 0.42
CA TYR A 103 -19.51 3.00 -0.01
C TYR A 103 -18.67 2.58 1.18
N GLU A 104 -18.93 1.37 1.68
CA GLU A 104 -18.20 0.76 2.78
C GLU A 104 -17.24 -0.27 2.22
N GLN A 105 -15.95 -0.07 2.50
CA GLN A 105 -14.89 -0.80 1.83
C GLN A 105 -13.80 -1.18 2.81
N MET A 106 -13.25 -2.37 2.62
CA MET A 106 -12.08 -2.82 3.36
C MET A 106 -11.16 -3.60 2.43
N LEU A 107 -9.88 -3.26 2.46
CA LEU A 107 -8.81 -4.06 1.86
C LEU A 107 -7.90 -4.62 2.94
N SER A 108 -7.50 -5.87 2.78
CA SER A 108 -6.49 -6.55 3.58
C SER A 108 -5.34 -6.97 2.68
N ALA A 109 -4.13 -6.46 2.94
CA ALA A 109 -2.89 -6.88 2.29
C ALA A 109 -2.03 -7.63 3.30
N PHE A 110 -1.69 -8.88 2.98
CA PHE A 110 -0.86 -9.74 3.82
C PHE A 110 0.51 -9.84 3.18
N LEU A 111 1.52 -9.26 3.82
CA LEU A 111 2.90 -9.24 3.33
C LEU A 111 3.76 -10.18 4.17
N ASP A 112 4.55 -11.02 3.52
CA ASP A 112 5.53 -11.90 4.17
C ASP A 112 6.50 -11.07 5.02
N ALA A 113 6.57 -11.31 6.33
CA ALA A 113 7.21 -10.37 7.27
C ALA A 113 8.70 -10.09 6.95
N PRO A 114 9.56 -11.07 6.60
CA PRO A 114 10.96 -10.80 6.27
C PRO A 114 11.18 -10.05 4.96
N THR A 115 10.32 -10.26 3.96
CA THR A 115 10.54 -9.72 2.59
C THR A 115 9.61 -8.56 2.24
N LEU A 116 8.52 -8.40 2.99
CA LEU A 116 7.34 -7.63 2.65
C LEU A 116 6.81 -7.94 1.24
N GLY A 117 6.99 -9.16 0.75
CA GLY A 117 6.40 -9.63 -0.51
C GLY A 117 4.92 -9.99 -0.31
N PRO A 118 4.04 -9.78 -1.31
CA PRO A 118 2.61 -10.05 -1.16
C PRO A 118 2.33 -11.55 -1.06
N VAL A 119 1.63 -11.99 0.00
CA VAL A 119 1.18 -13.38 0.23
C VAL A 119 -0.27 -13.53 -0.21
N LYS A 120 -1.10 -12.54 0.14
CA LYS A 120 -2.52 -12.49 -0.15
C LYS A 120 -2.95 -11.03 -0.19
N LEU A 121 -3.90 -10.70 -1.04
CA LEU A 121 -4.69 -9.47 -0.96
C LEU A 121 -6.17 -9.84 -1.05
N SER A 122 -7.01 -9.16 -0.29
CA SER A 122 -8.46 -9.30 -0.42
C SER A 122 -9.15 -7.97 -0.18
N MET A 123 -10.25 -7.72 -0.86
CA MET A 123 -11.07 -6.54 -0.65
C MET A 123 -12.55 -6.90 -0.74
N SER A 124 -13.38 -6.26 0.07
CA SER A 124 -14.79 -6.07 -0.21
C SER A 124 -15.15 -4.59 -0.36
N SER A 125 -16.14 -4.32 -1.21
CA SER A 125 -16.81 -3.03 -1.37
C SER A 125 -18.30 -3.27 -1.46
N HIS A 126 -19.09 -2.49 -0.74
CA HIS A 126 -20.55 -2.57 -0.79
C HIS A 126 -21.20 -1.19 -0.67
N ASP A 127 -22.31 -1.03 -1.35
CA ASP A 127 -23.24 0.09 -1.24
C ASP A 127 -24.67 -0.43 -1.37
N TRP A 128 -25.66 0.45 -1.54
CA TRP A 128 -27.06 0.03 -1.70
C TRP A 128 -27.36 -0.65 -3.04
N CYS A 129 -26.48 -0.53 -4.04
CA CYS A 129 -26.66 -1.15 -5.35
C CYS A 129 -26.19 -2.61 -5.34
N GLY A 130 -25.09 -2.91 -4.64
CA GLY A 130 -24.58 -4.27 -4.54
C GLY A 130 -23.16 -4.36 -4.02
N ASN A 131 -22.57 -5.54 -4.22
CA ASN A 131 -21.30 -5.92 -3.63
C ASN A 131 -20.24 -6.20 -4.71
N THR A 132 -18.98 -5.99 -4.35
CA THR A 132 -17.83 -6.47 -5.11
C THR A 132 -16.79 -7.03 -4.14
N PHE A 133 -16.27 -8.20 -4.46
CA PHE A 133 -15.21 -8.88 -3.73
C PHE A 133 -14.04 -9.19 -4.68
N VAL A 134 -12.82 -9.01 -4.17
CA VAL A 134 -11.59 -9.33 -4.89
C VAL A 134 -10.66 -10.10 -3.97
N GLU A 135 -10.02 -11.15 -4.47
CA GLU A 135 -8.96 -11.87 -3.76
C GLU A 135 -7.82 -12.24 -4.72
N TRP A 136 -6.60 -11.84 -4.40
CA TRP A 136 -5.39 -12.38 -5.01
C TRP A 136 -4.66 -13.29 -4.03
N ARG A 137 -4.14 -14.42 -4.51
CA ARG A 137 -3.40 -15.37 -3.68
C ARG A 137 -2.09 -15.81 -4.32
N ARG A 138 -1.01 -15.85 -3.52
CA ARG A 138 0.32 -16.29 -3.95
C ARG A 138 0.38 -17.78 -4.30
N ASP A 139 -0.33 -18.64 -3.58
CA ASP A 139 -0.34 -20.10 -3.81
C ASP A 139 -0.92 -20.46 -5.18
N ARG A 140 -1.88 -19.66 -5.67
CA ARG A 140 -2.53 -19.85 -6.98
C ARG A 140 -1.98 -18.95 -8.07
N GLN A 141 -1.31 -17.85 -7.71
CA GLN A 141 -0.93 -16.77 -8.62
C GLN A 141 -2.12 -16.31 -9.48
N ALA A 142 -3.26 -16.12 -8.82
CA ALA A 142 -4.54 -15.82 -9.46
C ALA A 142 -5.30 -14.76 -8.67
N LEU A 143 -6.05 -13.96 -9.42
CA LEU A 143 -6.96 -12.93 -8.97
C LEU A 143 -8.39 -13.39 -9.25
N SER A 144 -9.20 -13.53 -8.20
CA SER A 144 -10.63 -13.79 -8.30
C SER A 144 -11.39 -12.50 -8.03
N ILE A 145 -12.32 -12.15 -8.92
CA ILE A 145 -13.22 -11.00 -8.81
C ILE A 145 -14.65 -11.54 -8.82
N ARG A 146 -15.47 -11.08 -7.89
CA ARG A 146 -16.92 -11.34 -7.87
C ARG A 146 -17.63 -10.00 -7.77
N SER A 147 -18.42 -9.62 -8.76
CA SER A 147 -18.99 -8.26 -8.83
C SER A 147 -20.43 -8.26 -9.32
N TYR A 148 -21.24 -7.44 -8.66
CA TYR A 148 -22.60 -7.12 -9.10
C TYR A 148 -22.66 -6.29 -10.40
N PHE A 149 -21.59 -5.58 -10.77
CA PHE A 149 -21.60 -4.73 -11.97
C PHE A 149 -21.45 -5.57 -13.25
N ASP A 150 -22.43 -5.47 -14.15
CA ASP A 150 -22.48 -6.19 -15.43
C ASP A 150 -21.17 -6.12 -16.23
N ALA A 151 -20.59 -4.93 -16.39
CA ALA A 151 -19.34 -4.73 -17.12
C ALA A 151 -18.10 -5.41 -16.49
N ILE A 152 -18.21 -5.91 -15.25
CA ILE A 152 -17.13 -6.57 -14.52
C ILE A 152 -17.47 -8.05 -14.36
N ALA A 153 -18.67 -8.34 -13.86
CA ALA A 153 -19.15 -9.68 -13.54
C ALA A 153 -18.14 -10.47 -12.68
N ASP A 154 -18.27 -11.80 -12.70
CA ASP A 154 -17.33 -12.69 -12.06
C ASP A 154 -16.16 -12.99 -13.01
N GLN A 155 -14.93 -12.86 -12.50
CA GLN A 155 -13.70 -13.12 -13.26
C GLN A 155 -12.71 -13.94 -12.43
N ASP A 156 -11.96 -14.81 -13.11
CA ASP A 156 -10.77 -15.46 -12.57
C ASP A 156 -9.61 -15.24 -13.54
N VAL A 157 -8.58 -14.53 -13.09
CA VAL A 157 -7.48 -14.07 -13.94
C VAL A 157 -6.16 -14.54 -13.36
N ALA A 158 -5.31 -15.14 -14.20
CA ALA A 158 -3.94 -15.43 -13.80
C ALA A 158 -3.19 -14.11 -13.59
N LEU A 159 -2.61 -13.93 -12.41
CA LEU A 159 -1.84 -12.74 -12.07
C LEU A 159 -0.59 -13.17 -11.30
N ARG A 160 0.56 -13.08 -11.99
CA ARG A 160 1.89 -13.42 -11.49
C ARG A 160 2.70 -12.14 -11.25
N PRO A 161 2.75 -11.60 -10.02
CA PRO A 161 3.42 -10.31 -9.77
C PRO A 161 4.94 -10.38 -9.98
N GLY A 162 5.56 -11.52 -9.71
CA GLY A 162 7.02 -11.59 -9.56
C GLY A 162 7.48 -10.71 -8.40
N ASP A 163 8.39 -9.78 -8.67
CA ASP A 163 8.85 -8.74 -7.74
C ASP A 163 7.95 -7.49 -7.70
N ALA A 164 6.87 -7.44 -8.47
CA ALA A 164 5.99 -6.29 -8.53
C ALA A 164 5.30 -6.02 -7.20
N LEU A 165 5.16 -4.74 -6.87
CA LEU A 165 4.40 -4.26 -5.74
C LEU A 165 2.91 -4.17 -6.10
N PHE A 166 2.03 -4.33 -5.12
CA PHE A 166 0.63 -3.90 -5.25
C PHE A 166 0.50 -2.46 -4.76
N TYR A 167 -0.15 -1.61 -5.55
CA TYR A 167 -0.45 -0.23 -5.17
C TYR A 167 -1.12 -0.15 -3.79
N ASP A 168 -2.06 -1.05 -3.52
CA ASP A 168 -2.83 -1.06 -2.28
C ASP A 168 -1.99 -1.44 -1.04
N ALA A 169 -0.82 -2.06 -1.25
CA ALA A 169 0.11 -2.41 -0.19
C ALA A 169 1.17 -1.32 0.08
N LEU A 170 1.24 -0.25 -0.74
CA LEU A 170 2.24 0.81 -0.59
C LEU A 170 2.27 1.46 0.81
N PRO A 171 1.14 1.71 1.50
CA PRO A 171 1.15 2.26 2.85
C PRO A 171 1.97 1.45 3.87
N LEU A 172 2.10 0.15 3.67
CA LEU A 172 2.93 -0.73 4.49
C LEU A 172 4.27 -1.03 3.84
N LYS A 173 4.29 -1.38 2.54
CA LYS A 173 5.50 -1.82 1.83
C LYS A 173 6.59 -0.75 1.86
N LEU A 174 6.25 0.51 1.58
CA LEU A 174 7.24 1.59 1.50
C LEU A 174 7.88 1.95 2.84
N ARG A 175 7.25 1.57 3.96
CA ARG A 175 7.84 1.73 5.31
C ARG A 175 9.09 0.86 5.50
N GLY A 176 9.21 -0.22 4.71
CA GLY A 176 10.38 -1.09 4.66
C GLY A 176 11.50 -0.61 3.75
N LEU A 177 11.44 0.60 3.19
CA LEU A 177 12.58 1.19 2.49
C LEU A 177 13.73 1.50 3.46
N ASP A 178 14.95 1.33 3.00
CA ASP A 178 16.09 2.03 3.60
C ASP A 178 16.06 3.48 3.10
N PHE A 179 15.42 4.37 3.87
CA PHE A 179 15.26 5.78 3.52
C PHE A 179 16.59 6.56 3.45
N VAL A 180 17.68 6.03 4.02
CA VAL A 180 18.99 6.66 3.97
C VAL A 180 19.69 6.31 2.66
N ARG A 181 19.64 5.04 2.25
CA ARG A 181 20.31 4.52 1.05
C ARG A 181 19.48 4.68 -0.23
N THR A 182 18.15 4.66 -0.12
CA THR A 182 17.27 4.85 -1.28
C THR A 182 17.12 6.34 -1.57
N ARG A 183 17.51 6.76 -2.78
CA ARG A 183 17.31 8.13 -3.28
C ARG A 183 16.28 8.17 -4.41
N SER A 184 16.39 7.25 -5.35
CA SER A 184 15.39 6.98 -6.37
C SER A 184 15.56 5.56 -6.88
N GLY A 185 14.67 5.10 -7.74
CA GLY A 185 14.81 3.85 -8.46
C GLY A 185 13.53 3.45 -9.16
N THR A 186 13.55 2.33 -9.88
CA THR A 186 12.38 1.82 -10.59
C THR A 186 11.87 0.56 -9.92
N VAL A 187 10.55 0.44 -9.80
CA VAL A 187 9.85 -0.77 -9.36
C VAL A 187 8.76 -1.12 -10.37
N ARG A 188 8.26 -2.35 -10.34
CA ARG A 188 7.02 -2.72 -11.03
C ARG A 188 5.85 -2.60 -10.06
N LEU A 189 4.71 -2.13 -10.53
CA LEU A 189 3.53 -1.84 -9.73
C LEU A 189 2.28 -2.39 -10.44
N ILE A 190 1.47 -3.13 -9.70
CA ILE A 190 0.11 -3.51 -10.07
C ILE A 190 -0.83 -2.42 -9.54
N GLU A 191 -1.73 -1.92 -10.38
CA GLU A 191 -2.65 -0.84 -10.02
C GLU A 191 -3.63 -1.25 -8.94
N THR A 192 -4.32 -0.25 -8.37
CA THR A 192 -5.26 -0.45 -7.28
C THR A 192 -6.36 -1.44 -7.65
N LEU A 193 -6.58 -2.39 -6.75
CA LEU A 193 -7.75 -3.24 -6.71
C LEU A 193 -8.77 -2.72 -5.68
N PHE A 194 -8.44 -1.68 -4.90
CA PHE A 194 -9.27 -1.11 -3.84
C PHE A 194 -10.35 -0.16 -4.36
N THR A 195 -11.26 -0.68 -5.16
CA THR A 195 -12.35 0.06 -5.80
C THR A 195 -13.58 -0.82 -5.96
N ILE A 196 -14.76 -0.21 -6.11
CA ILE A 196 -15.98 -0.95 -6.42
C ILE A 196 -15.97 -1.49 -7.86
N ARG A 197 -15.14 -0.92 -8.74
CA ARG A 197 -15.00 -1.37 -10.13
C ARG A 197 -13.57 -1.80 -10.45
N PRO A 198 -13.10 -2.92 -9.87
CA PRO A 198 -11.73 -3.37 -10.04
C PRO A 198 -11.49 -3.80 -11.49
N ALA A 199 -10.30 -3.48 -11.99
CA ALA A 199 -9.82 -3.93 -13.28
C ALA A 199 -8.47 -4.63 -13.09
N PRO A 200 -8.31 -5.89 -13.50
CA PRO A 200 -7.01 -6.54 -13.53
C PRO A 200 -6.02 -5.71 -14.36
N SER A 201 -4.81 -5.55 -13.86
CA SER A 201 -3.74 -4.85 -14.58
C SER A 201 -2.45 -5.65 -14.53
N PRO A 202 -1.70 -5.77 -15.64
CA PRO A 202 -0.34 -6.29 -15.56
C PRO A 202 0.55 -5.34 -14.75
N PRO A 203 1.65 -5.82 -14.15
CA PRO A 203 2.64 -4.96 -13.55
C PRO A 203 3.20 -3.95 -14.56
N ARG A 204 3.27 -2.68 -14.17
CA ARG A 204 3.85 -1.58 -14.97
C ARG A 204 4.98 -0.92 -14.20
N GLU A 205 5.96 -0.37 -14.91
CA GLU A 205 7.05 0.36 -14.26
C GLU A 205 6.52 1.62 -13.56
N ALA A 206 7.09 1.90 -12.39
CA ALA A 206 6.87 3.10 -11.61
C ALA A 206 8.22 3.58 -11.05
N ARG A 207 8.45 4.89 -11.13
CA ARG A 207 9.66 5.52 -10.57
C ARG A 207 9.39 5.98 -9.15
N LEU A 208 10.27 5.58 -8.24
CA LEU A 208 10.32 6.04 -6.86
C LEU A 208 11.34 7.17 -6.71
N GLU A 209 10.98 8.21 -5.98
CA GLU A 209 11.90 9.23 -5.50
C GLU A 209 11.74 9.42 -3.99
N VAL A 210 12.83 9.29 -3.25
CA VAL A 210 12.84 9.35 -1.79
C VAL A 210 13.64 10.57 -1.36
N ARG A 211 12.99 11.44 -0.58
CA ARG A 211 13.61 12.65 -0.04
C ARG A 211 13.29 12.83 1.44
N ALA A 212 14.25 13.36 2.17
CA ALA A 212 14.03 13.89 3.50
C ALA A 212 13.30 15.25 3.36
N ALA A 213 12.17 15.41 4.03
CA ALA A 213 11.37 16.63 4.03
C ALA A 213 11.10 17.05 5.48
N GLY A 214 11.96 17.91 6.04
CA GLY A 214 11.89 18.28 7.46
C GLY A 214 12.00 17.04 8.36
N SER A 215 11.01 16.86 9.25
CA SER A 215 10.89 15.72 10.17
C SER A 215 10.30 14.45 9.56
N ARG A 216 10.06 14.42 8.24
CA ARG A 216 9.45 13.29 7.52
C ARG A 216 10.32 12.78 6.38
N TYR A 217 10.05 11.58 5.92
CA TYR A 217 10.45 11.10 4.60
C TYR A 217 9.28 11.27 3.63
N ARG A 218 9.55 11.70 2.40
CA ARG A 218 8.57 11.76 1.32
C ARG A 218 9.00 10.82 0.20
N VAL A 219 8.10 9.95 -0.21
CA VAL A 219 8.25 9.01 -1.33
C VAL A 219 7.27 9.40 -2.42
N GLU A 220 7.78 9.81 -3.58
CA GLU A 220 6.96 10.03 -4.76
C GLU A 220 6.96 8.77 -5.63
N VAL A 221 5.79 8.36 -6.09
CA VAL A 221 5.60 7.22 -6.98
C VAL A 221 4.99 7.73 -8.27
N THR A 222 5.77 7.73 -9.36
CA THR A 222 5.33 8.22 -10.67
C THR A 222 5.14 7.05 -11.64
N ARG A 223 3.98 6.97 -12.30
CA ARG A 223 3.67 5.96 -13.33
C ARG A 223 2.85 6.60 -14.45
N GLY A 224 3.45 6.77 -15.62
CA GLY A 224 2.84 7.57 -16.69
C GLY A 224 2.57 9.00 -16.23
N ASP A 225 1.33 9.45 -16.36
CA ASP A 225 0.82 10.75 -15.91
C ASP A 225 0.39 10.76 -14.43
N LYS A 226 0.30 9.59 -13.79
CA LYS A 226 -0.10 9.45 -12.39
C LYS A 226 1.07 9.70 -11.45
N ARG A 227 0.83 10.49 -10.41
CA ARG A 227 1.79 10.76 -9.34
C ARG A 227 1.13 10.64 -7.97
N ASP A 228 1.71 9.81 -7.13
CA ASP A 228 1.39 9.72 -5.70
C ASP A 228 2.53 10.30 -4.87
N ALA A 229 2.20 10.83 -3.71
CA ALA A 229 3.18 11.23 -2.70
C ALA A 229 2.78 10.69 -1.33
N LEU A 230 3.66 9.89 -0.73
CA LEU A 230 3.51 9.32 0.59
C LEU A 230 4.52 9.93 1.54
N GLU A 231 4.07 10.44 2.67
CA GLU A 231 4.91 10.98 3.72
C GLU A 231 4.91 10.06 4.94
N PHE A 232 6.09 9.73 5.42
CA PHE A 232 6.30 8.83 6.56
C PHE A 232 7.05 9.54 7.68
N GLU A 233 6.79 9.15 8.93
CA GLU A 233 7.61 9.57 10.06
C GLU A 233 9.06 9.11 9.91
N ARG A 234 10.00 9.91 10.41
CA ARG A 234 11.39 9.47 10.53
C ARG A 234 11.59 8.40 11.60
N GLU A 235 10.80 8.47 12.68
CA GLU A 235 10.84 7.48 13.75
C GLU A 235 10.29 6.14 13.24
N PHE A 236 10.94 5.04 13.60
CA PHE A 236 10.41 3.70 13.36
C PHE A 236 9.10 3.54 14.18
N PRO A 237 8.02 2.97 13.63
CA PRO A 237 7.95 2.16 12.41
C PRO A 237 7.64 2.93 11.11
N HIS A 238 7.99 4.21 11.01
CA HIS A 238 7.74 5.05 9.84
C HIS A 238 6.25 5.11 9.49
N ARG A 239 5.40 5.51 10.44
CA ARG A 239 3.94 5.57 10.19
C ARG A 239 3.65 6.48 9.01
N LEU A 240 2.66 6.09 8.20
CA LEU A 240 2.17 6.93 7.11
C LEU A 240 1.47 8.15 7.72
N VAL A 241 2.01 9.33 7.45
CA VAL A 241 1.47 10.60 7.94
C VAL A 241 0.53 11.23 6.92
N ARG A 242 0.87 11.13 5.64
CA ARG A 242 0.05 11.69 4.56
C ARG A 242 0.20 10.88 3.29
N TRP A 243 -0.88 10.70 2.55
CA TRP A 243 -0.85 10.14 1.20
C TRP A 243 -1.70 10.97 0.26
N GLU A 244 -1.05 11.63 -0.69
CA GLU A 244 -1.70 12.28 -1.83
C GLU A 244 -1.70 11.30 -3.01
N ARG A 245 -2.89 10.91 -3.47
CA ARG A 245 -3.07 9.92 -4.52
C ARG A 245 -3.23 10.57 -5.88
N ALA A 246 -2.81 9.85 -6.92
CA ALA A 246 -2.94 10.31 -8.30
C ALA A 246 -4.40 10.51 -8.75
N ASP A 247 -5.35 9.78 -8.16
CA ASP A 247 -6.80 9.95 -8.38
C ASP A 247 -7.37 11.20 -7.69
N GLY A 248 -6.50 11.99 -7.06
CA GLY A 248 -6.86 13.15 -6.27
C GLY A 248 -7.24 12.81 -4.85
N GLY A 249 -7.28 11.55 -4.40
CA GLY A 249 -7.57 11.21 -3.00
C GLY A 249 -6.48 11.67 -2.03
N VAL A 250 -6.82 11.90 -0.77
CA VAL A 250 -5.87 12.30 0.27
C VAL A 250 -6.17 11.57 1.57
N LEU A 251 -5.13 11.05 2.24
CA LEU A 251 -5.17 10.64 3.65
C LEU A 251 -4.24 11.56 4.46
N THR A 252 -4.68 12.01 5.62
CA THR A 252 -3.85 12.74 6.60
C THR A 252 -4.05 12.12 7.98
N LEU A 253 -2.97 11.66 8.59
CA LEU A 253 -2.99 11.00 9.89
C LEU A 253 -3.52 11.95 10.95
N ARG A 254 -4.54 11.51 11.70
CA ARG A 254 -5.10 12.23 12.84
C ARG A 254 -4.66 11.63 14.17
N SER A 255 -4.64 10.30 14.25
CA SER A 255 -4.29 9.59 15.47
C SER A 255 -3.65 8.25 15.14
N ALA A 256 -2.76 7.79 16.00
CA ALA A 256 -2.19 6.45 15.92
C ALA A 256 -1.93 5.90 17.32
N ARG A 257 -2.31 4.63 17.55
CA ARG A 257 -2.13 3.92 18.83
C ARG A 257 -1.65 2.50 18.56
N ARG A 258 -0.78 1.98 19.42
CA ARG A 258 -0.54 0.53 19.51
C ARG A 258 -1.47 -0.06 20.56
N VAL A 259 -2.40 -0.92 20.14
CA VAL A 259 -3.43 -1.49 21.01
C VAL A 259 -3.89 -2.86 20.52
N ARG A 260 -4.36 -3.69 21.44
CA ARG A 260 -5.11 -4.92 21.15
C ARG A 260 -6.55 -4.58 20.77
N TYR A 261 -6.75 -4.05 19.57
CA TYR A 261 -8.06 -3.50 19.17
C TYR A 261 -9.22 -4.52 19.27
N TRP A 262 -8.94 -5.82 19.17
CA TRP A 262 -9.94 -6.87 19.34
C TRP A 262 -10.48 -6.99 20.78
N GLU A 263 -9.78 -6.44 21.76
CA GLU A 263 -10.23 -6.29 23.16
C GLU A 263 -10.96 -4.94 23.40
N LYS A 264 -11.08 -4.09 22.37
CA LYS A 264 -11.65 -2.73 22.42
C LYS A 264 -12.93 -2.66 21.60
N ASN A 265 -13.93 -3.42 22.04
CA ASN A 265 -15.18 -3.65 21.33
C ASN A 265 -16.43 -3.29 22.16
N GLN A 266 -16.27 -2.50 23.22
CA GLN A 266 -17.36 -2.02 24.05
C GLN A 266 -17.78 -0.60 23.61
N PRO A 267 -19.03 -0.19 23.85
CA PRO A 267 -19.45 1.21 23.63
C PRO A 267 -18.51 2.20 24.34
N GLY A 268 -18.06 3.24 23.64
CA GLY A 268 -17.09 4.22 24.12
C GLY A 268 -15.64 3.91 23.74
N ASP A 269 -15.32 2.71 23.24
CA ASP A 269 -13.98 2.39 22.73
C ASP A 269 -13.67 3.08 21.39
N GLU A 270 -14.69 3.57 20.67
CA GLU A 270 -14.51 4.35 19.44
C GLU A 270 -13.63 5.60 19.64
N ARG A 271 -13.56 6.13 20.87
CA ARG A 271 -12.66 7.23 21.24
C ARG A 271 -11.18 6.95 20.98
N ILE A 272 -10.79 5.68 20.80
CA ILE A 272 -9.42 5.31 20.42
C ILE A 272 -9.06 5.89 19.05
N LEU A 273 -10.05 6.07 18.17
CA LEU A 273 -9.89 6.67 16.85
C LEU A 273 -9.88 8.22 16.94
N ASP A 274 -10.56 8.78 17.93
CA ASP A 274 -10.60 10.22 18.22
C ASP A 274 -9.32 10.62 18.98
N GLY A 275 -8.30 11.06 18.25
CA GLY A 275 -6.96 11.24 18.80
C GLY A 275 -6.85 12.21 19.99
N ASP A 276 -5.81 12.02 20.80
CA ASP A 276 -5.10 13.16 21.40
C ASP A 276 -3.93 13.50 20.48
N ALA A 277 -3.97 14.68 19.87
CA ALA A 277 -2.76 15.27 19.30
C ALA A 277 -1.86 15.75 20.45
N ARG A 278 -0.76 15.06 20.68
CA ARG A 278 0.41 15.63 21.37
C ARG A 278 1.63 15.34 20.53
#